data_AF-A0A956SHW8-F1
#
_entry.id   AF-A0A956SHW8-F1
#
_cell.length_a   1.000
_cell.length_b   1.000
_cell.length_c   1.000
_cell.angle_alpha   90.00
_cell.angle_beta   90.00
_cell.angle_gamma   90.00
#
_symmetry.space_group_name_H-M   'P 1'
#
loop_
_entity.id
_entity.type
_entity.pdbx_description
1 polymer ?
#
loop_
_entity_poly.entity_id
_entity_poly.type
_entity_poly.pdbx_seq_one_letter_code
_entity_poly.pdbx_strand_id
1 'polypeptide(L)'
;MRRLWLTLTLLCWAAVGAQAGPNEGGTLVWHLDPTIEYTSDISNYCGLSGVACQWDFDGCDNGYNYEGECQPQIGALNPTGPADATTYVAAVLAAFPEGSCPRVSGVTFGFATYDDTNVFIVNQGACGDFELPTNNWPGQFEGTAVTWSAPIVSQLVEIYWFAAYAYYADRDGSLTLAAHPTQGGKFADDSVPSVLDDIAGFSTLGLNGTPGENVLPEGGPVVGACCFEDGTCQVLNSDECGAAGGNYLGDDTVCDPNSCPQPPATGACCFEDGTCQVLTADECSGAGGAYEGDDTDRESTRLKSSP
;
A
#
# COMPACT_ATOMS: atom_id res chain seq x y z
N MET A 1 18.24 49.79 51.50
CA MET A 1 18.08 49.32 50.09
C MET A 1 17.94 47.80 50.10
N ARG A 2 16.71 47.26 50.03
CA ARG A 2 16.46 45.81 49.91
C ARG A 2 16.02 45.55 48.47
N ARG A 3 16.83 44.78 47.72
CA ARG A 3 16.50 44.35 46.35
C ARG A 3 15.61 43.12 46.45
N LEU A 4 14.35 43.26 46.03
CA LEU A 4 13.39 42.17 45.90
C LEU A 4 13.71 41.43 44.58
N TRP A 5 14.02 40.14 44.66
CA TRP A 5 14.18 39.29 43.48
C TRP A 5 12.80 38.68 43.15
N LEU A 6 12.20 39.08 42.03
CA LEU A 6 11.05 38.38 41.45
C LEU A 6 11.58 37.19 40.64
N THR A 7 11.36 35.97 41.13
CA THR A 7 11.51 34.75 40.33
C THR A 7 10.27 34.59 39.45
N LEU A 8 10.43 34.80 38.15
CA LEU A 8 9.42 34.55 37.14
C LEU A 8 9.37 33.03 36.87
N THR A 9 8.37 32.34 37.41
CA THR A 9 8.09 30.94 37.06
C THR A 9 7.48 30.88 35.66
N LEU A 10 8.26 30.42 34.67
CA LEU A 10 7.76 30.04 33.35
C LEU A 10 6.79 28.86 33.52
N LEU A 11 5.51 29.08 33.30
CA LEU A 11 4.53 28.00 33.15
C LEU A 11 4.76 27.40 31.75
N CYS A 12 5.47 26.28 31.68
CA CYS A 12 5.58 25.50 30.46
C CYS A 12 4.22 24.83 30.22
N TRP A 13 3.42 25.39 29.32
CA TRP A 13 2.24 24.70 28.78
C TRP A 13 2.75 23.51 27.96
N ALA A 14 2.69 22.31 28.53
CA ALA A 14 2.74 21.10 27.73
C ALA A 14 1.51 21.15 26.81
N ALA A 15 1.73 21.29 25.50
CA ALA A 15 0.70 21.03 24.53
C ALA A 15 0.24 19.58 24.74
N VAL A 16 -0.99 19.40 25.22
CA VAL A 16 -1.64 18.09 25.18
C VAL A 16 -1.79 17.81 23.69
N GLY A 17 -1.01 16.85 23.16
CA GLY A 17 -1.20 16.37 21.80
C GLY A 17 -2.66 15.95 21.64
N ALA A 18 -3.28 16.28 20.52
CA ALA A 18 -4.59 15.73 20.20
C ALA A 18 -4.48 14.20 20.34
N GLN A 19 -5.33 13.61 21.17
CA GLN A 19 -5.35 12.17 21.34
C GLN A 19 -5.80 11.58 20.00
N ALA A 20 -4.95 10.74 19.41
CA ALA A 20 -5.29 9.99 18.24
C ALA A 20 -6.56 9.17 18.46
N GLY A 21 -7.47 9.27 17.51
CA GLY A 21 -8.73 8.55 17.43
C GLY A 21 -8.60 7.22 16.69
N PRO A 22 -9.75 6.55 16.46
CA PRO A 22 -9.78 5.23 15.84
C PRO A 22 -9.34 5.21 14.37
N ASN A 23 -9.23 6.37 13.71
CA ASN A 23 -8.90 6.48 12.29
C ASN A 23 -7.43 6.91 12.06
N GLU A 24 -6.60 6.96 13.11
CA GLU A 24 -5.17 7.30 13.02
C GLU A 24 -4.43 6.39 12.01
N GLY A 25 -3.49 6.99 11.28
CA GLY A 25 -2.66 6.29 10.30
C GLY A 25 -3.36 6.03 8.96
N GLY A 26 -4.66 6.34 8.83
CA GLY A 26 -5.41 6.16 7.60
C GLY A 26 -4.92 7.05 6.45
N THR A 27 -4.96 6.53 5.23
CA THR A 27 -4.59 7.24 3.99
C THR A 27 -5.73 7.25 2.99
N LEU A 28 -5.63 8.13 1.99
CA LEU A 28 -6.47 8.07 0.80
C LEU A 28 -5.67 7.56 -0.39
N VAL A 29 -6.17 6.49 -1.00
CA VAL A 29 -5.53 5.75 -2.09
C VAL A 29 -6.41 5.71 -3.33
N TRP A 30 -5.77 5.56 -4.48
CA TRP A 30 -6.45 5.37 -5.75
C TRP A 30 -6.51 3.90 -6.13
N HIS A 31 -7.63 3.53 -6.74
CA HIS A 31 -7.74 2.28 -7.49
C HIS A 31 -8.46 2.51 -8.80
N LEU A 32 -7.90 1.95 -9.86
CA LEU A 32 -8.47 1.93 -11.19
C LEU A 32 -8.57 0.48 -11.66
N ASP A 33 -9.80 0.04 -11.88
CA ASP A 33 -10.10 -1.19 -12.61
C ASP A 33 -10.39 -0.81 -14.07
N PRO A 34 -9.50 -1.17 -15.02
CA PRO A 34 -9.68 -0.81 -16.43
C PRO A 34 -10.87 -1.51 -17.09
N THR A 35 -11.52 -2.47 -16.41
CA THR A 35 -12.75 -3.11 -16.88
C THR A 35 -14.01 -2.28 -16.61
N ILE A 36 -13.92 -1.28 -15.74
CA ILE A 36 -15.03 -0.36 -15.44
C ILE A 36 -15.08 0.73 -16.50
N GLU A 37 -16.07 0.64 -17.39
CA GLU A 37 -16.30 1.64 -18.43
C GLU A 37 -17.10 2.84 -17.89
N TYR A 38 -16.64 4.05 -18.24
CA TYR A 38 -17.40 5.26 -17.97
C TYR A 38 -18.62 5.37 -18.88
N THR A 39 -19.76 5.71 -18.28
CA THR A 39 -21.03 6.01 -18.91
C THR A 39 -21.61 7.27 -18.27
N SER A 40 -22.51 7.95 -18.96
CA SER A 40 -23.19 9.11 -18.37
C SER A 40 -24.25 8.74 -17.31
N ASP A 41 -24.50 7.46 -17.06
CA ASP A 41 -25.31 7.00 -15.94
C ASP A 41 -24.42 6.88 -14.69
N ILE A 42 -24.48 7.89 -13.84
CA ILE A 42 -23.63 8.04 -12.66
C ILE A 42 -24.16 7.33 -11.41
N SER A 43 -25.26 6.59 -11.52
CA SER A 43 -25.96 6.04 -10.36
C SER A 43 -25.26 4.87 -9.68
N ASN A 44 -24.20 4.30 -10.26
CA ASN A 44 -23.76 2.95 -9.92
C ASN A 44 -22.25 2.73 -9.85
N TYR A 45 -21.41 3.76 -9.61
CA TYR A 45 -19.96 3.57 -9.56
C TYR A 45 -19.39 3.23 -8.17
N CYS A 46 -20.09 3.58 -7.10
CA CYS A 46 -19.73 3.14 -5.75
C CYS A 46 -19.99 1.63 -5.58
N GLY A 47 -19.04 0.93 -4.98
CA GLY A 47 -19.03 -0.51 -4.77
C GLY A 47 -18.53 -1.32 -5.98
N LEU A 48 -18.06 -0.67 -7.06
CA LEU A 48 -17.59 -1.35 -8.25
C LEU A 48 -16.08 -1.58 -8.29
N SER A 49 -15.28 -1.01 -7.38
CA SER A 49 -13.81 -1.15 -7.45
C SER A 49 -13.33 -2.60 -7.35
N GLY A 50 -14.14 -3.50 -6.79
CA GLY A 50 -13.80 -4.91 -6.62
C GLY A 50 -12.71 -5.20 -5.57
N VAL A 51 -12.07 -4.16 -5.03
CA VAL A 51 -10.98 -4.27 -4.04
C VAL A 51 -11.38 -3.76 -2.65
N ALA A 52 -12.51 -3.07 -2.52
CA ALA A 52 -13.03 -2.62 -1.24
C ALA A 52 -13.53 -3.79 -0.38
N CYS A 53 -13.30 -3.68 0.92
CA CYS A 53 -13.82 -4.63 1.90
C CYS A 53 -15.33 -4.45 2.05
N GLN A 54 -16.09 -5.40 1.49
CA GLN A 54 -17.56 -5.34 1.46
C GLN A 54 -18.23 -5.66 2.80
N TRP A 55 -17.51 -6.18 3.80
CA TRP A 55 -18.10 -6.64 5.06
C TRP A 55 -17.53 -5.91 6.28
N ASP A 56 -18.41 -5.69 7.25
CA ASP A 56 -18.07 -5.19 8.59
C ASP A 56 -17.00 -6.07 9.22
N PHE A 57 -15.92 -5.45 9.68
CA PHE A 57 -14.97 -6.13 10.56
C PHE A 57 -15.60 -6.22 11.95
N ASP A 58 -16.39 -7.29 12.18
CA ASP A 58 -17.06 -7.60 13.46
C ASP A 58 -16.07 -7.80 14.64
N GLY A 59 -14.75 -7.82 14.35
CA GLY A 59 -13.68 -7.86 15.35
C GLY A 59 -13.59 -6.61 16.24
N CYS A 60 -14.22 -5.50 15.84
CA CYS A 60 -14.16 -4.24 16.58
C CYS A 60 -15.31 -4.05 17.57
N ASP A 61 -16.37 -4.89 17.51
CA ASP A 61 -17.53 -4.75 18.40
C ASP A 61 -17.82 -5.96 19.32
N ASN A 62 -17.41 -7.21 19.02
CA ASN A 62 -17.92 -8.36 19.82
C ASN A 62 -17.02 -9.59 20.10
N GLY A 63 -15.69 -9.53 19.98
CA GLY A 63 -14.82 -10.58 20.56
C GLY A 63 -15.07 -12.02 20.07
N TYR A 64 -15.66 -12.18 18.88
CA TYR A 64 -15.78 -13.46 18.18
C TYR A 64 -14.88 -13.42 16.95
N ASN A 65 -14.02 -14.43 16.81
CA ASN A 65 -13.20 -14.63 15.63
C ASN A 65 -14.07 -15.19 14.51
N TYR A 66 -14.28 -14.43 13.44
CA TYR A 66 -14.88 -14.94 12.21
C TYR A 66 -13.81 -14.99 11.11
N GLU A 67 -13.68 -16.16 10.47
CA GLU A 67 -12.71 -16.47 9.42
C GLU A 67 -13.21 -15.99 8.04
N GLY A 68 -13.56 -14.71 7.92
CA GLY A 68 -13.94 -14.07 6.65
C GLY A 68 -12.75 -13.35 6.03
N GLU A 69 -12.38 -13.71 4.80
CA GLU A 69 -11.20 -13.26 4.05
C GLU A 69 -11.26 -11.80 3.58
N CYS A 70 -11.57 -10.83 4.45
CA CYS A 70 -11.29 -9.42 4.14
C CYS A 70 -9.86 -9.07 4.52
N GLN A 71 -8.91 -9.74 3.87
CA GLN A 71 -7.53 -9.27 3.86
C GLN A 71 -7.54 -7.99 3.00
N PRO A 72 -7.15 -6.82 3.53
CA PRO A 72 -7.11 -5.60 2.74
C PRO A 72 -6.22 -5.87 1.52
N GLN A 73 -6.82 -5.95 0.32
CA GLN A 73 -6.13 -6.24 -0.94
C GLN A 73 -5.35 -5.01 -1.41
N ILE A 74 -4.59 -4.38 -0.50
CA ILE A 74 -3.78 -3.20 -0.75
C ILE A 74 -2.77 -3.46 -1.88
N GLY A 75 -2.25 -4.69 -1.99
CA GLY A 75 -1.39 -5.12 -3.09
C GLY A 75 -2.09 -5.20 -4.46
N ALA A 76 -3.42 -5.21 -4.51
CA ALA A 76 -4.21 -5.16 -5.74
C ALA A 76 -4.59 -3.73 -6.15
N LEU A 77 -4.20 -2.71 -5.37
CA LEU A 77 -4.47 -1.32 -5.72
C LEU A 77 -3.70 -0.92 -6.97
N ASN A 78 -4.41 -0.34 -7.94
CA ASN A 78 -3.82 0.14 -9.17
C ASN A 78 -4.00 1.66 -9.29
N PRO A 79 -2.96 2.47 -9.05
CA PRO A 79 -3.04 3.91 -9.21
C PRO A 79 -2.73 4.38 -10.63
N THR A 80 -2.50 3.48 -11.60
CA THR A 80 -2.05 3.85 -12.95
C THR A 80 -3.02 3.36 -14.03
N GLY A 81 -3.55 4.31 -14.80
CA GLY A 81 -4.35 4.05 -15.99
C GLY A 81 -3.48 3.69 -17.21
N PRO A 82 -3.95 2.80 -18.10
CA PRO A 82 -3.30 2.51 -19.37
C PRO A 82 -3.01 3.74 -20.26
N ALA A 83 -2.08 3.58 -21.19
CA ALA A 83 -1.63 4.63 -22.12
C ALA A 83 -2.49 4.73 -23.39
N ASP A 84 -3.77 5.07 -23.24
CA ASP A 84 -4.73 5.10 -24.36
C ASP A 84 -5.69 6.31 -24.39
N ALA A 85 -5.42 7.35 -23.59
CA ALA A 85 -6.23 8.58 -23.47
C ALA A 85 -7.74 8.37 -23.22
N THR A 86 -8.14 7.19 -22.72
CA THR A 86 -9.53 6.86 -22.41
C THR A 86 -9.98 7.49 -21.09
N THR A 87 -11.29 7.69 -20.93
CA THR A 87 -11.88 8.06 -19.63
C THR A 87 -11.98 6.83 -18.74
N TYR A 88 -11.34 6.92 -17.59
CA TYR A 88 -11.34 5.89 -16.56
C TYR A 88 -12.20 6.31 -15.39
N VAL A 89 -12.90 5.35 -14.80
CA VAL A 89 -13.51 5.52 -13.47
C VAL A 89 -12.49 5.03 -12.45
N ALA A 90 -11.97 5.96 -11.66
CA ALA A 90 -11.06 5.67 -10.56
C ALA A 90 -11.78 5.87 -9.23
N ALA A 91 -11.69 4.88 -8.34
CA ALA A 91 -12.17 4.97 -6.99
C ALA A 91 -11.11 5.63 -6.09
N VAL A 92 -11.57 6.46 -5.16
CA VAL A 92 -10.81 6.87 -3.99
C VAL A 92 -11.23 5.99 -2.83
N LEU A 93 -10.27 5.30 -2.25
CA LEU A 93 -10.49 4.47 -1.06
C LEU A 93 -9.85 5.12 0.15
N ALA A 94 -10.54 5.05 1.28
CA ALA A 94 -9.91 5.20 2.59
C ALA A 94 -9.32 3.85 2.99
N ALA A 95 -8.01 3.84 3.24
CA ALA A 95 -7.26 2.68 3.70
C ALA A 95 -6.78 2.94 5.11
N PHE A 96 -6.84 1.94 5.98
CA PHE A 96 -6.41 2.03 7.37
C PHE A 96 -5.37 0.94 7.69
N PRO A 97 -4.53 1.13 8.72
CA PRO A 97 -3.52 0.16 9.10
C PRO A 97 -4.12 -1.23 9.36
N GLU A 98 -3.35 -2.27 9.08
CA GLU A 98 -3.82 -3.63 9.31
C GLU A 98 -4.08 -3.87 10.81
N GLY A 99 -5.13 -4.61 11.12
CA GLY A 99 -5.58 -4.82 12.51
C GLY A 99 -6.18 -3.58 13.21
N SER A 100 -6.26 -2.41 12.55
CA SER A 100 -6.96 -1.24 13.10
C SER A 100 -8.49 -1.40 13.08
N CYS A 101 -9.17 -0.60 13.91
CA CYS A 101 -10.62 -0.56 14.03
C CYS A 101 -11.14 0.85 13.66
N PRO A 102 -11.08 1.24 12.38
CA PRO A 102 -11.56 2.54 11.96
C PRO A 102 -13.06 2.67 12.27
N ARG A 103 -13.52 3.90 12.53
CA ARG A 103 -14.92 4.25 12.71
C ARG A 103 -15.21 5.53 11.96
N VAL A 104 -15.12 5.49 10.63
CA VAL A 104 -15.20 6.69 9.79
C VAL A 104 -16.66 7.13 9.64
N SER A 105 -17.00 8.28 10.20
CA SER A 105 -18.30 8.95 9.98
C SER A 105 -18.19 10.16 9.06
N GLY A 106 -16.97 10.64 8.80
CA GLY A 106 -16.75 11.68 7.82
C GLY A 106 -15.31 11.74 7.33
N VAL A 107 -15.12 12.29 6.13
CA VAL A 107 -13.82 12.52 5.54
C VAL A 107 -13.80 13.87 4.83
N THR A 108 -12.70 14.60 4.96
CA THR A 108 -12.44 15.84 4.20
C THR A 108 -11.18 15.71 3.36
N PHE A 109 -11.29 15.97 2.07
CA PHE A 109 -10.15 15.92 1.14
C PHE A 109 -10.36 16.88 -0.03
N GLY A 110 -9.37 16.95 -0.91
CA GLY A 110 -9.36 17.82 -2.07
C GLY A 110 -8.35 17.38 -3.11
N PHE A 111 -8.00 18.30 -4.01
CA PHE A 111 -6.95 18.10 -5.00
C PHE A 111 -5.79 19.06 -4.81
N ALA A 112 -4.58 18.54 -5.05
CA ALA A 112 -3.41 19.37 -5.29
C ALA A 112 -3.50 20.04 -6.67
N THR A 113 -2.47 20.81 -7.02
CA THR A 113 -2.29 21.29 -8.40
C THR A 113 -2.12 20.12 -9.36
N TYR A 114 -2.67 20.23 -10.57
CA TYR A 114 -2.43 19.32 -11.68
C TYR A 114 -2.30 20.11 -13.00
N ASP A 115 -2.02 19.47 -14.14
CA ASP A 115 -2.07 20.14 -15.46
C ASP A 115 -3.53 20.19 -15.95
N ASP A 116 -4.26 21.28 -15.67
CA ASP A 116 -5.66 21.47 -16.11
C ASP A 116 -5.81 21.66 -17.63
N THR A 117 -4.69 21.75 -18.37
CA THR A 117 -4.69 21.74 -19.82
C THR A 117 -4.59 20.33 -20.40
N ASN A 118 -4.30 19.34 -19.56
CA ASN A 118 -4.09 17.95 -19.95
C ASN A 118 -5.01 16.96 -19.24
N VAL A 119 -5.24 17.14 -17.94
CA VAL A 119 -6.06 16.28 -17.08
C VAL A 119 -7.47 16.87 -16.97
N PHE A 120 -8.46 16.06 -17.37
CA PHE A 120 -9.86 16.46 -17.39
C PHE A 120 -10.68 15.51 -16.53
N ILE A 121 -11.32 16.05 -15.49
CA ILE A 121 -12.32 15.33 -14.69
C ILE A 121 -13.67 15.52 -15.38
N VAL A 122 -14.21 14.42 -15.90
CA VAL A 122 -15.45 14.36 -16.66
C VAL A 122 -16.65 14.30 -15.72
N ASN A 123 -16.54 13.54 -14.65
CA ASN A 123 -17.61 13.34 -13.68
C ASN A 123 -17.06 12.87 -12.34
N GLN A 124 -17.92 12.86 -11.32
CA GLN A 124 -17.56 12.50 -9.96
C GLN A 124 -18.78 12.00 -9.17
N GLY A 125 -18.56 11.28 -8.07
CA GLY A 125 -19.60 11.06 -7.07
C GLY A 125 -19.08 10.61 -5.71
N ALA A 126 -19.74 11.07 -4.65
CA ALA A 126 -19.52 10.61 -3.28
C ALA A 126 -20.19 9.24 -3.01
N CYS A 127 -19.52 8.39 -2.24
CA CYS A 127 -20.09 7.12 -1.76
C CYS A 127 -20.70 7.22 -0.35
N GLY A 128 -20.86 8.44 0.17
CA GLY A 128 -21.53 8.72 1.44
C GLY A 128 -22.95 9.26 1.30
N ASP A 129 -23.61 9.41 2.44
CA ASP A 129 -25.00 9.85 2.53
C ASP A 129 -25.17 11.35 2.31
N PHE A 130 -24.11 12.12 2.57
CA PHE A 130 -24.13 13.57 2.44
C PHE A 130 -22.76 14.11 2.04
N GLU A 131 -22.77 15.03 1.08
CA GLU A 131 -21.58 15.71 0.55
C GLU A 131 -21.71 17.22 0.70
N LEU A 132 -20.61 17.85 1.12
CA LEU A 132 -20.43 19.31 1.16
C LEU A 132 -19.18 19.70 0.36
N PRO A 133 -19.32 19.96 -0.94
CA PRO A 133 -18.22 20.41 -1.78
C PRO A 133 -17.99 21.92 -1.64
N THR A 134 -16.77 22.36 -1.95
CA THR A 134 -16.52 23.76 -2.29
C THR A 134 -17.13 24.11 -3.65
N ASN A 135 -17.24 25.42 -3.95
CA ASN A 135 -18.03 25.90 -5.10
C ASN A 135 -17.54 25.40 -6.46
N ASN A 136 -16.22 25.14 -6.62
CA ASN A 136 -15.66 24.70 -7.89
C ASN A 136 -15.13 23.26 -7.82
N TRP A 137 -15.53 22.48 -6.82
CA TRP A 137 -15.19 21.07 -6.76
C TRP A 137 -15.72 20.33 -8.01
N PRO A 138 -14.92 19.47 -8.67
CA PRO A 138 -13.58 19.00 -8.32
C PRO A 138 -12.43 19.73 -9.03
N GLY A 139 -12.24 21.02 -8.76
CA GLY A 139 -11.12 21.81 -9.29
C GLY A 139 -9.83 21.72 -8.48
N GLN A 140 -8.76 22.31 -9.01
CA GLN A 140 -7.50 22.48 -8.28
C GLN A 140 -7.67 23.32 -7.03
N PHE A 141 -7.05 22.90 -5.92
CA PHE A 141 -7.17 23.55 -4.60
C PHE A 141 -8.60 23.63 -4.06
N GLU A 142 -9.52 22.84 -4.62
CA GLU A 142 -10.88 22.69 -4.12
C GLU A 142 -10.97 21.43 -3.25
N GLY A 143 -12.06 21.27 -2.51
CA GLY A 143 -12.25 20.11 -1.65
C GLY A 143 -13.71 19.78 -1.40
N THR A 144 -13.93 18.62 -0.78
CA THR A 144 -15.24 18.16 -0.36
C THR A 144 -15.18 17.51 1.02
N ALA A 145 -16.32 17.53 1.71
CA ALA A 145 -16.55 16.74 2.90
C ALA A 145 -17.64 15.71 2.61
N VAL A 146 -17.38 14.44 2.90
CA VAL A 146 -18.33 13.34 2.74
C VAL A 146 -18.61 12.74 4.12
N THR A 147 -19.87 12.44 4.40
CA THR A 147 -20.29 11.88 5.69
C THR A 147 -21.26 10.71 5.52
N TRP A 148 -21.26 9.82 6.50
CA TRP A 148 -22.13 8.65 6.58
C TRP A 148 -22.97 8.70 7.86
N SER A 149 -24.22 8.26 7.74
CA SER A 149 -25.16 8.17 8.87
C SER A 149 -24.82 7.03 9.82
N ALA A 150 -24.16 5.98 9.32
CA ALA A 150 -23.54 4.92 10.10
C ALA A 150 -22.02 4.96 9.89
N PRO A 151 -21.19 4.78 10.93
CA PRO A 151 -19.74 4.75 10.77
C PRO A 151 -19.33 3.56 9.92
N ILE A 152 -18.37 3.79 9.03
CA ILE A 152 -17.68 2.70 8.34
C ILE A 152 -16.64 2.11 9.28
N VAL A 153 -16.68 0.79 9.47
CA VAL A 153 -15.74 0.04 10.31
C VAL A 153 -14.88 -0.96 9.54
N SER A 154 -14.52 -0.57 8.32
CA SER A 154 -13.73 -1.37 7.38
C SER A 154 -12.36 -0.74 7.14
N GLN A 155 -11.31 -1.57 7.04
CA GLN A 155 -9.93 -1.14 6.80
C GLN A 155 -9.65 -0.67 5.37
N LEU A 156 -10.54 -0.99 4.41
CA LEU A 156 -10.44 -0.52 3.04
C LEU A 156 -11.83 -0.30 2.46
N VAL A 157 -12.19 0.95 2.20
CA VAL A 157 -13.54 1.33 1.78
C VAL A 157 -13.52 2.38 0.69
N GLU A 158 -14.41 2.26 -0.29
CA GLU A 158 -14.66 3.31 -1.27
C GLU A 158 -15.37 4.50 -0.64
N ILE A 159 -14.79 5.68 -0.78
CA ILE A 159 -15.38 6.93 -0.29
C ILE A 159 -15.86 7.85 -1.42
N TYR A 160 -15.29 7.68 -2.61
CA TYR A 160 -15.53 8.55 -3.76
C TYR A 160 -15.15 7.88 -5.07
N TRP A 161 -15.64 8.38 -6.19
CA TRP A 161 -15.15 8.03 -7.52
C TRP A 161 -15.03 9.26 -8.43
N PHE A 162 -14.12 9.17 -9.40
CA PHE A 162 -13.92 10.17 -10.45
C PHE A 162 -13.86 9.50 -11.81
N ALA A 163 -14.55 10.07 -12.78
CA ALA A 163 -14.32 9.78 -14.19
C ALA A 163 -13.35 10.82 -14.75
N ALA A 164 -12.16 10.41 -15.19
CA ALA A 164 -11.13 11.34 -15.68
C ALA A 164 -10.30 10.75 -16.82
N TYR A 165 -9.69 11.62 -17.63
CA TYR A 165 -8.71 11.25 -18.64
C TYR A 165 -7.59 12.29 -18.75
N ALA A 166 -6.45 11.88 -19.29
CA ALA A 166 -5.39 12.77 -19.73
C ALA A 166 -5.27 12.72 -21.26
N TYR A 167 -5.21 13.89 -21.91
CA TYR A 167 -5.29 13.95 -23.38
C TYR A 167 -3.96 13.65 -24.07
N TYR A 168 -2.87 14.26 -23.60
CA TYR A 168 -1.53 14.14 -24.15
C TYR A 168 -0.69 13.17 -23.31
N ALA A 169 -0.10 12.15 -23.95
CA ALA A 169 0.72 11.14 -23.29
C ALA A 169 2.17 11.60 -22.98
N ASP A 170 2.61 12.70 -23.62
CA ASP A 170 3.93 13.31 -23.40
C ASP A 170 3.90 14.41 -22.32
N ARG A 171 2.77 14.58 -21.64
CA ARG A 171 2.56 15.54 -20.56
C ARG A 171 2.17 14.85 -19.28
N ASP A 172 2.29 15.60 -18.19
CA ASP A 172 1.88 15.13 -16.87
C ASP A 172 0.37 14.84 -16.86
N GLY A 173 0.02 13.57 -16.68
CA GLY A 173 -1.34 13.07 -16.51
C GLY A 173 -1.67 12.74 -15.07
N SER A 174 -0.93 13.28 -14.09
CA SER A 174 -1.13 12.99 -12.68
C SER A 174 -2.28 13.80 -12.05
N LEU A 175 -2.98 13.15 -11.12
CA LEU A 175 -4.03 13.74 -10.31
C LEU A 175 -3.84 13.33 -8.84
N THR A 176 -3.31 14.25 -8.03
CA THR A 176 -2.94 13.98 -6.63
C THR A 176 -4.01 14.47 -5.66
N LEU A 177 -4.45 13.59 -4.76
CA LEU A 177 -5.33 13.95 -3.65
C LEU A 177 -4.60 14.89 -2.69
N ALA A 178 -5.34 15.70 -1.96
CA ALA A 178 -4.79 16.61 -0.96
C ALA A 178 -5.75 16.83 0.19
N ALA A 179 -5.27 17.54 1.21
CA ALA A 179 -6.12 18.09 2.25
C ALA A 179 -7.14 19.09 1.66
N HIS A 180 -8.35 19.10 2.20
CA HIS A 180 -9.33 20.14 1.89
C HIS A 180 -8.75 21.54 2.23
N PRO A 181 -8.90 22.56 1.37
CA PRO A 181 -8.21 23.86 1.52
C PRO A 181 -8.48 24.59 2.85
N THR A 182 -9.69 24.50 3.38
CA THR A 182 -10.09 25.14 4.65
C THR A 182 -10.35 24.20 5.83
N GLN A 183 -10.62 22.92 5.56
CA GLN A 183 -10.99 21.93 6.59
C GLN A 183 -9.84 20.95 6.90
N GLY A 184 -8.78 20.95 6.09
CA GLY A 184 -7.69 20.00 6.21
C GLY A 184 -8.04 18.62 5.67
N GLY A 185 -7.10 17.69 5.83
CA GLY A 185 -7.26 16.29 5.47
C GLY A 185 -7.63 15.49 6.71
N LYS A 186 -8.91 15.20 6.94
CA LYS A 186 -9.36 14.62 8.22
C LYS A 186 -10.25 13.42 8.02
N PHE A 187 -10.10 12.41 8.88
CA PHE A 187 -11.14 11.42 9.19
C PHE A 187 -11.82 11.81 10.50
N ALA A 188 -13.15 11.84 10.50
CA ALA A 188 -13.96 12.07 11.69
C ALA A 188 -14.55 10.76 12.19
N ASP A 189 -14.49 10.53 13.51
CA ASP A 189 -15.20 9.41 14.14
C ASP A 189 -16.65 9.72 14.50
N ASP A 190 -17.35 8.71 15.01
CA ASP A 190 -18.77 8.78 15.41
C ASP A 190 -18.99 9.26 16.86
N SER A 191 -17.94 9.72 17.55
CA SER A 191 -18.07 10.26 18.91
C SER A 191 -18.68 11.66 18.92
N VAL A 192 -19.09 12.15 20.10
CA VAL A 192 -19.72 13.48 20.24
C VAL A 192 -19.00 14.30 21.33
N PRO A 193 -18.20 15.33 20.98
CA PRO A 193 -17.83 15.74 19.61
C PRO A 193 -16.87 14.75 18.93
N SER A 194 -16.94 14.65 17.61
CA SER A 194 -16.09 13.74 16.84
C SER A 194 -14.60 14.02 17.08
N VAL A 195 -13.83 12.95 17.27
CA VAL A 195 -12.38 12.99 17.19
C VAL A 195 -11.99 13.06 15.72
N LEU A 196 -11.02 13.94 15.41
CA LEU A 196 -10.55 14.18 14.05
C LEU A 196 -9.10 13.71 13.93
N ASP A 197 -8.88 12.67 13.15
CA ASP A 197 -7.56 12.15 12.81
C ASP A 197 -7.07 12.78 11.51
N ASP A 198 -5.79 13.15 11.46
CA ASP A 198 -5.16 13.57 10.21
C ASP A 198 -5.05 12.39 9.25
N ILE A 199 -5.36 12.63 7.98
CA ILE A 199 -5.04 11.69 6.91
C ILE A 199 -3.52 11.66 6.79
N ALA A 200 -2.93 10.49 7.04
CA ALA A 200 -1.48 10.30 7.09
C ALA A 200 -0.79 10.48 5.72
N GLY A 201 -1.54 10.30 4.63
CA GLY A 201 -1.00 10.33 3.28
C GLY A 201 -2.07 10.41 2.20
N PHE A 202 -1.69 11.08 1.10
CA PHE A 202 -2.52 11.25 -0.08
C PHE A 202 -1.81 10.70 -1.31
N SER A 203 -2.57 9.94 -2.10
CA SER A 203 -2.04 9.25 -3.27
C SER A 203 -2.24 10.02 -4.56
N THR A 204 -1.50 9.60 -5.59
CA THR A 204 -1.53 10.16 -6.94
C THR A 204 -2.06 9.14 -7.94
N LEU A 205 -3.11 9.51 -8.66
CA LEU A 205 -3.59 8.77 -9.82
C LEU A 205 -2.75 9.19 -11.03
N GLY A 206 -2.31 8.23 -11.83
CA GLY A 206 -1.65 8.48 -13.10
C GLY A 206 -2.57 8.10 -14.27
N LEU A 207 -2.74 9.00 -15.23
CA LEU A 207 -3.58 8.77 -16.42
C LEU A 207 -2.75 8.76 -17.70
N ASN A 208 -3.26 8.04 -18.71
CA ASN A 208 -2.66 7.93 -20.04
C ASN A 208 -1.19 7.46 -20.00
N GLY A 209 -0.89 6.47 -19.15
CA GLY A 209 0.45 5.92 -18.96
C GLY A 209 1.39 6.73 -18.06
N THR A 210 0.94 7.86 -17.52
CA THR A 210 1.66 8.55 -16.43
C THR A 210 1.66 7.64 -15.20
N PRO A 211 2.80 7.36 -14.54
CA PRO A 211 2.81 6.57 -13.32
C PRO A 211 2.06 7.26 -12.18
N GLY A 212 1.13 6.54 -11.55
CA GLY A 212 0.54 6.91 -10.26
C GLY A 212 1.26 6.24 -9.09
N GLU A 213 1.01 6.73 -7.88
CA GLU A 213 1.65 6.26 -6.65
C GLU A 213 0.65 6.26 -5.50
N ASN A 214 0.53 5.14 -4.80
CA ASN A 214 -0.27 5.03 -3.59
C ASN A 214 0.60 5.17 -2.34
N VAL A 215 0.15 6.01 -1.41
CA VAL A 215 0.71 6.10 -0.06
C VAL A 215 -0.11 5.19 0.84
N LEU A 216 0.51 4.10 1.28
CA LEU A 216 -0.15 3.13 2.15
C LEU A 216 -0.27 3.68 3.59
N PRO A 217 -1.27 3.23 4.36
CA PRO A 217 -1.42 3.61 5.77
C PRO A 217 -0.12 3.44 6.55
N GLU A 218 0.15 4.33 7.49
CA GLU A 218 1.28 4.13 8.40
C GLU A 218 0.98 2.90 9.27
N GLY A 219 1.70 1.80 9.02
CA GLY A 219 1.33 0.47 9.52
C GLY A 219 0.50 -0.39 8.54
N GLY A 220 0.55 -0.09 7.23
CA GLY A 220 0.13 -1.01 6.15
C GLY A 220 0.87 -2.35 6.24
N PRO A 221 0.48 -3.38 5.46
CA PRO A 221 1.02 -4.72 5.60
C PRO A 221 2.54 -4.61 5.56
N VAL A 222 3.16 -4.83 6.72
CA VAL A 222 4.57 -4.62 6.86
C VAL A 222 5.20 -5.79 6.12
N VAL A 223 5.71 -5.48 4.93
CA VAL A 223 6.36 -6.46 4.07
C VAL A 223 7.85 -6.43 4.33
N GLY A 224 8.47 -7.55 4.07
CA GLY A 224 9.88 -7.78 4.26
C GLY A 224 10.34 -8.90 3.36
N ALA A 225 11.65 -9.07 3.31
CA ALA A 225 12.28 -10.19 2.63
C ALA A 225 11.82 -11.52 3.26
N CYS A 226 11.11 -12.31 2.47
CA CYS A 226 10.78 -13.69 2.75
C CYS A 226 11.78 -14.60 2.04
N CYS A 227 12.53 -15.37 2.84
CA CYS A 227 13.61 -16.22 2.35
C CYS A 227 13.20 -17.69 2.26
N PHE A 228 13.39 -18.29 1.08
CA PHE A 228 13.14 -19.71 0.85
C PHE A 228 14.44 -20.52 0.92
N GLU A 229 14.32 -21.83 1.15
CA GLU A 229 15.49 -22.73 1.29
C GLU A 229 16.38 -22.79 0.04
N ASP A 230 15.82 -22.52 -1.16
CA ASP A 230 16.55 -22.49 -2.42
C ASP A 230 17.33 -21.18 -2.65
N GLY A 231 17.28 -20.25 -1.70
CA GLY A 231 17.90 -18.93 -1.79
C GLY A 231 17.06 -17.87 -2.51
N THR A 232 15.85 -18.24 -2.97
CA THR A 232 14.89 -17.29 -3.54
C THR A 232 14.43 -16.30 -2.47
N CYS A 233 14.26 -15.04 -2.87
CA CYS A 233 13.73 -13.98 -2.03
C CYS A 233 12.48 -13.38 -2.67
N GLN A 234 11.41 -13.24 -1.90
CA GLN A 234 10.21 -12.48 -2.29
C GLN A 234 9.88 -11.45 -1.22
N VAL A 235 9.32 -10.31 -1.61
CA VAL A 235 8.81 -9.33 -0.64
C VAL A 235 7.37 -9.73 -0.34
N LEU A 236 7.13 -10.25 0.85
CA LEU A 236 5.84 -10.73 1.35
C LEU A 236 5.62 -10.18 2.77
N ASN A 237 4.39 -10.21 3.27
CA ASN A 237 4.17 -9.99 4.71
C ASN A 237 4.55 -11.25 5.52
N SER A 238 4.60 -11.12 6.85
CA SER A 238 5.00 -12.23 7.74
C SER A 238 4.11 -13.48 7.60
N ASP A 239 2.80 -13.30 7.43
CA ASP A 239 1.84 -14.41 7.37
C ASP A 239 1.88 -15.13 6.02
N GLU A 240 1.94 -14.38 4.92
CA GLU A 240 2.16 -14.89 3.57
C GLU A 240 3.49 -15.65 3.48
N CYS A 241 4.55 -15.10 4.10
CA CYS A 241 5.85 -15.74 4.14
C CYS A 241 5.79 -17.09 4.89
N GLY A 242 5.14 -17.11 6.06
CA GLY A 242 4.94 -18.34 6.83
C GLY A 242 4.08 -19.37 6.08
N ALA A 243 3.01 -18.93 5.43
CA ALA A 243 2.13 -19.79 4.63
C ALA A 243 2.84 -20.37 3.39
N ALA A 244 3.75 -19.61 2.79
CA ALA A 244 4.60 -20.05 1.68
C ALA A 244 5.78 -20.94 2.13
N GLY A 245 5.97 -21.15 3.44
CA GLY A 245 7.06 -21.94 4.00
C GLY A 245 8.42 -21.23 3.99
N GLY A 246 8.42 -19.89 3.86
CA GLY A 246 9.63 -19.08 3.94
C GLY A 246 9.94 -18.59 5.35
N ASN A 247 11.14 -18.03 5.51
CA ASN A 247 11.60 -17.37 6.73
C ASN A 247 11.58 -15.85 6.55
N TYR A 248 10.75 -15.17 7.33
CA TYR A 248 10.59 -13.72 7.30
C TYR A 248 11.77 -13.03 8.00
N LEU A 249 12.46 -12.11 7.32
CA LEU A 249 13.61 -11.39 7.87
C LEU A 249 13.24 -10.17 8.71
N GLY A 250 11.96 -9.84 8.76
CA GLY A 250 11.44 -8.68 9.46
C GLY A 250 11.06 -7.56 8.51
N ASP A 251 10.35 -6.62 9.09
CA ASP A 251 9.75 -5.48 8.43
C ASP A 251 10.78 -4.59 7.72
N ASP A 252 10.38 -4.03 6.57
CA ASP A 252 11.17 -3.14 5.72
C ASP A 252 12.49 -3.74 5.18
N THR A 253 12.69 -5.04 5.32
CA THR A 253 13.82 -5.73 4.69
C THR A 253 13.55 -5.93 3.20
N VAL A 254 14.60 -5.85 2.38
CA VAL A 254 14.48 -5.87 0.91
C VAL A 254 15.12 -7.12 0.29
N CYS A 255 14.60 -7.54 -0.85
CA CYS A 255 15.18 -8.61 -1.67
C CYS A 255 16.23 -8.15 -2.68
N ASP A 256 16.48 -6.84 -2.79
CA ASP A 256 17.52 -6.29 -3.65
C ASP A 256 18.38 -5.27 -2.87
N PRO A 257 19.64 -5.59 -2.56
CA PRO A 257 20.33 -6.85 -2.85
C PRO A 257 19.74 -8.04 -2.07
N ASN A 258 19.83 -9.26 -2.65
CA ASN A 258 19.28 -10.47 -2.02
C ASN A 258 19.94 -10.71 -0.65
N SER A 259 19.14 -10.53 0.40
CA SER A 259 19.56 -10.65 1.80
C SER A 259 19.38 -12.07 2.35
N CYS A 260 18.84 -12.99 1.55
CA CYS A 260 18.57 -14.37 1.96
C CYS A 260 19.83 -15.24 1.95
N PRO A 261 19.97 -16.17 2.92
CA PRO A 261 21.00 -17.18 2.90
C PRO A 261 20.98 -17.91 1.55
N GLN A 262 22.09 -17.86 0.82
CA GLN A 262 22.22 -18.64 -0.41
C GLN A 262 22.55 -20.09 -0.06
N PRO A 263 21.99 -21.07 -0.77
CA PRO A 263 22.36 -22.45 -0.59
C PRO A 263 23.87 -22.62 -0.84
N PRO A 264 24.54 -23.58 -0.18
CA PRO A 264 25.94 -23.86 -0.45
C PRO A 264 26.15 -24.13 -1.94
N ALA A 265 27.20 -23.55 -2.52
CA ALA A 265 27.57 -23.85 -3.88
C ALA A 265 27.87 -25.35 -4.02
N THR A 266 27.41 -25.94 -5.12
CA THR A 266 27.67 -27.33 -5.46
C THR A 266 28.46 -27.43 -6.75
N GLY A 267 29.18 -28.53 -6.91
CA GLY A 267 30.01 -28.79 -8.06
C GLY A 267 30.25 -30.28 -8.24
N ALA A 268 30.92 -30.64 -9.33
CA ALA A 268 31.27 -32.02 -9.62
C ALA A 268 32.30 -32.53 -8.58
N CYS A 269 31.93 -33.60 -7.90
CA CYS A 269 32.78 -34.41 -7.05
C CYS A 269 33.06 -35.74 -7.75
N CYS A 270 34.31 -35.97 -8.15
CA CYS A 270 34.70 -37.16 -8.91
C CYS A 270 35.53 -38.13 -8.06
N PHE A 271 35.23 -39.43 -8.20
CA PHE A 271 35.88 -40.51 -7.48
C PHE A 271 36.89 -41.25 -8.37
N GLU A 272 37.78 -42.03 -7.75
CA GLU A 272 38.82 -42.79 -8.47
C GLU A 272 38.27 -43.80 -9.49
N ASP A 273 37.02 -44.25 -9.31
CA ASP A 273 36.33 -45.14 -10.24
C ASP A 273 35.77 -44.42 -11.50
N GLY A 274 35.98 -43.11 -11.59
CA GLY A 274 35.51 -42.25 -12.69
C GLY A 274 34.04 -41.84 -12.58
N THR A 275 33.35 -42.19 -11.49
CA THR A 275 31.99 -41.68 -11.22
C THR A 275 32.07 -40.27 -10.66
N CYS A 276 31.14 -39.40 -11.08
CA CYS A 276 31.03 -38.04 -10.56
C CYS A 276 29.61 -37.77 -10.07
N GLN A 277 29.49 -37.11 -8.93
CA GLN A 277 28.24 -36.66 -8.32
C GLN A 277 28.28 -35.13 -8.15
N VAL A 278 27.13 -34.49 -7.97
CA VAL A 278 27.09 -33.06 -7.63
C VAL A 278 26.95 -32.99 -6.12
N LEU A 279 27.97 -32.47 -5.45
CA LEU A 279 28.07 -32.37 -3.99
C LEU A 279 28.59 -30.99 -3.63
N THR A 280 28.45 -30.57 -2.38
CA THR A 280 29.23 -29.46 -1.85
C THR A 280 30.70 -29.85 -1.72
N ALA A 281 31.60 -28.86 -1.64
CA ALA A 281 33.03 -29.11 -1.46
C ALA A 281 33.34 -29.95 -0.21
N ASP A 282 32.65 -29.69 0.91
CA ASP A 282 32.82 -30.40 2.17
C ASP A 282 32.31 -31.84 2.10
N GLU A 283 31.13 -32.06 1.51
CA GLU A 283 30.61 -33.41 1.27
C GLU A 283 31.53 -34.20 0.34
N CYS A 284 32.08 -33.56 -0.69
CA CYS A 284 33.02 -34.19 -1.60
C CYS A 284 34.29 -34.65 -0.88
N SER A 285 34.88 -33.77 -0.05
CA SER A 285 36.05 -34.09 0.75
C SER A 285 35.76 -35.21 1.76
N GLY A 286 34.60 -35.17 2.43
CA GLY A 286 34.15 -36.19 3.37
C GLY A 286 33.89 -37.56 2.71
N ALA A 287 33.46 -37.56 1.45
CA ALA A 287 33.27 -38.77 0.65
C ALA A 287 34.59 -39.30 0.02
N GLY A 288 35.70 -38.57 0.13
CA GLY A 288 36.98 -38.94 -0.47
C GLY A 288 37.08 -38.69 -1.98
N GLY A 289 36.23 -37.82 -2.54
CA GLY A 289 36.28 -37.42 -3.94
C GLY A 289 37.11 -36.15 -4.17
N ALA A 290 37.39 -35.86 -5.45
CA ALA A 290 38.01 -34.62 -5.90
C ALA A 290 36.94 -33.61 -6.33
N TYR A 291 36.89 -32.44 -5.68
CA TYR A 291 35.97 -31.35 -6.00
C TYR A 291 36.53 -30.49 -7.15
N GLU A 292 35.75 -30.30 -8.20
CA GLU A 292 36.20 -29.67 -9.45
C GLU A 292 35.91 -28.17 -9.53
N GLY A 293 35.27 -27.62 -8.48
CA GLY A 293 34.89 -26.22 -8.37
C GLY A 293 33.38 -26.01 -8.45
N ASP A 294 32.93 -24.86 -7.98
CA ASP A 294 31.52 -24.48 -7.97
C ASP A 294 30.94 -24.41 -9.39
N ASP A 295 29.66 -24.73 -9.54
CA ASP A 295 28.90 -24.72 -10.79
C ASP A 295 29.45 -25.66 -11.89
N THR A 296 30.32 -26.62 -11.53
CA THR A 296 30.77 -27.66 -12.46
C THR A 296 29.78 -28.82 -12.53
N ASP A 297 29.46 -29.28 -13.74
CA ASP A 297 28.56 -30.41 -13.98
C ASP A 297 29.33 -31.74 -14.15
N ARG A 298 28.59 -32.85 -14.21
CA ARG A 298 29.16 -34.21 -14.37
C ARG A 298 29.80 -34.45 -15.75
N GLU A 299 29.66 -33.53 -16.69
CA GLU A 299 30.08 -33.69 -18.08
C GLU A 299 31.37 -32.91 -18.39
N SER A 300 31.59 -31.80 -17.68
CA SER A 300 32.78 -30.93 -17.76
C SER A 300 34.08 -31.67 -17.41
N THR A 301 34.04 -32.69 -16.56
CA THR A 301 35.22 -33.51 -16.20
C THR A 301 35.56 -34.62 -17.19
N ARG A 302 34.60 -35.08 -18.01
CA ARG A 302 34.84 -36.16 -18.97
C ARG A 302 35.75 -35.74 -20.14
N LEU A 303 35.92 -34.43 -20.35
CA LEU A 303 36.81 -33.85 -21.36
C LEU A 303 38.26 -33.69 -20.89
N LYS A 304 38.56 -33.81 -19.59
CA LYS A 304 39.93 -33.67 -19.06
C LYS A 304 40.70 -35.00 -18.94
N SER A 305 40.02 -36.15 -19.06
CA SER A 305 40.61 -37.49 -18.90
C SER A 305 40.88 -38.24 -20.21
N SER A 306 40.67 -37.60 -21.38
CA SER A 306 41.07 -38.17 -22.67
C SER A 306 42.49 -37.73 -23.02
N PRO A 307 43.49 -38.65 -23.07
CA PRO A 307 44.80 -38.36 -23.66
C PRO A 307 44.73 -38.13 -25.18
#